data_AF-A0ABD6DHY2-F1
#
_entry.id   AF-A0ABD6DHY2-F1
#
_cell.length_a   1.000
_cell.length_b   1.000
_cell.length_c   1.000
_cell.angle_alpha   90.00
_cell.angle_beta   90.00
_cell.angle_gamma   90.00
#
_symmetry.space_group_name_H-M   'P 1'
#
loop_
_entity.id
_entity.type
_entity.pdbx_description
1 polymer ?
#
loop_
_entity_poly.entity_id
_entity_poly.type
_entity_poly.pdbx_seq_one_letter_code
_entity_poly.pdbx_strand_id
1 'polypeptide(L)' 'METHRHTEATCPRCLSALYYGTKAEPSCWKVYYLCSNCDWEVMAGRIGRADISHQDELWERAESLGERWVNND' A
#
# COMPACT_ATOMS: atom_id res chain seq x y z
N MET A 1 -5.92 6.79 9.86
CA MET A 1 -5.27 6.37 8.60
C MET A 1 -6.16 5.28 8.04
N GLU A 2 -6.78 5.52 6.89
CA GLU A 2 -7.62 4.51 6.25
C GLU A 2 -6.71 3.49 5.56
N THR A 3 -7.05 2.20 5.70
CA THR A 3 -6.29 1.09 5.13
C THR A 3 -7.23 0.21 4.34
N HIS A 4 -6.86 -0.10 3.11
CA HIS A 4 -7.59 -0.99 2.21
C HIS A 4 -6.90 -2.34 2.14
N ARG A 5 -7.69 -3.40 2.02
CA ARG A 5 -7.14 -4.76 1.87
C ARG A 5 -6.70 -4.93 0.43
N HIS A 6 -5.45 -5.35 0.24
CA HIS A 6 -5.00 -5.81 -1.07
C HIS A 6 -5.64 -7.17 -1.37
N THR A 7 -6.24 -7.30 -2.54
CA THR A 7 -6.91 -8.51 -3.00
C THR A 7 -5.92 -9.60 -3.39
N GLU A 8 -4.85 -9.21 -4.10
CA GLU A 8 -3.87 -10.15 -4.66
C GLU A 8 -2.57 -10.29 -3.85
N ALA A 9 -2.04 -9.21 -3.26
CA ALA A 9 -0.78 -9.25 -2.53
C ALA A 9 -0.91 -9.93 -1.17
N THR A 10 0.09 -10.74 -0.83
CA THR A 10 0.19 -11.41 0.47
C THR A 10 1.45 -10.98 1.19
N CYS A 11 1.45 -11.11 2.51
CA CYS A 11 2.62 -10.77 3.30
C CYS A 11 3.79 -11.73 2.98
N PRO A 12 4.97 -11.22 2.61
CA PRO A 12 6.14 -12.06 2.30
C PRO A 12 6.65 -12.88 3.50
N ARG A 13 6.19 -12.57 4.72
CA ARG A 13 6.63 -13.24 5.95
C ARG A 13 5.73 -14.38 6.39
N CYS A 14 4.41 -14.20 6.25
CA CYS A 14 3.43 -15.11 6.81
C CYS A 14 2.27 -15.43 5.85
N LEU A 15 2.36 -15.00 4.59
CA LEU A 15 1.40 -15.22 3.50
C LEU A 15 -0.05 -14.79 3.81
N SER A 16 -0.24 -14.02 4.88
CA SER A 16 -1.53 -13.51 5.30
C SER A 16 -1.94 -12.31 4.44
N ALA A 17 -3.23 -11.95 4.52
CA ALA A 17 -3.78 -10.80 3.82
C ALA A 17 -2.98 -9.52 4.12
N LEU A 18 -2.61 -8.83 3.05
CA LEU A 18 -1.86 -7.59 3.12
C LEU A 18 -2.80 -6.40 3.00
N TYR A 19 -2.53 -5.37 3.78
CA TYR A 19 -3.29 -4.14 3.81
C TYR A 19 -2.38 -2.99 3.39
N TYR A 20 -2.91 -2.02 2.66
CA TYR A 20 -2.18 -0.83 2.27
C TYR A 20 -2.91 0.42 2.76
N GLY A 21 -2.15 1.41 3.18
CA GLY A 21 -2.66 2.68 3.66
C GLY A 21 -1.83 3.83 3.15
N THR A 22 -2.48 4.98 2.96
CA THR A 22 -1.79 6.20 2.55
C THR A 22 -1.79 7.23 3.67
N LYS A 23 -0.68 7.93 3.81
CA LYS A 23 -0.53 9.03 4.77
C LYS A 23 -0.28 10.32 4.00
N ALA A 24 -1.18 11.28 4.17
CA ALA A 24 -1.06 12.61 3.59
C ALA A 24 0.15 13.33 4.20
N GLU A 25 1.02 13.85 3.34
CA GLU A 25 2.07 14.79 3.68
C GLU A 25 1.90 16.09 2.86
N PRO A 26 2.63 17.17 3.21
CA PRO A 26 2.45 18.47 2.54
C PRO A 26 2.66 18.40 1.03
N SER A 27 3.61 17.59 0.57
CA SER A 27 4.02 17.51 -0.84
C SER A 27 3.65 16.19 -1.52
N CYS A 28 3.38 15.12 -0.74
CA CYS A 28 3.20 13.77 -1.24
C CYS A 28 2.25 12.96 -0.35
N TRP A 29 1.88 11.77 -0.81
CA TRP A 29 1.23 10.73 -0.03
C TRP A 29 2.22 9.58 0.16
N LYS A 30 2.51 9.22 1.40
CA LYS A 30 3.34 8.05 1.70
C LYS A 30 2.47 6.80 1.70
N VAL A 31 2.88 5.79 0.97
CA VAL A 31 2.17 4.51 0.88
C VAL A 31 2.87 3.49 1.77
N TYR A 32 2.10 2.92 2.68
CA TYR A 32 2.54 1.91 3.62
C TYR A 32 1.76 0.64 3.42
N TYR A 33 2.43 -0.48 3.61
CA TYR A 33 1.86 -1.81 3.59
C TYR A 33 2.04 -2.43 4.96
N LEU A 34 0.99 -3.05 5.45
CA LEU A 34 0.92 -3.67 6.77
C LEU A 34 0.29 -5.05 6.65
N CYS A 35 0.88 -6.01 7.35
CA CYS A 35 0.33 -7.35 7.49
C CYS A 35 -0.63 -7.40 8.67
N SER A 36 -1.78 -8.05 8.47
CA SER A 36 -2.77 -8.25 9.53
C SER A 36 -2.35 -9.24 10.63
N ASN A 37 -1.33 -10.08 10.38
CA ASN A 37 -1.00 -11.20 11.27
C ASN A 37 0.39 -11.12 11.91
N CYS A 38 1.44 -10.78 11.15
CA CYS A 38 2.83 -10.89 11.61
C CYS A 38 3.54 -9.54 11.84
N ASP A 39 2.77 -8.47 12.07
CA ASP A 39 3.25 -7.10 12.37
C ASP A 39 4.22 -6.52 11.32
N TRP A 40 4.28 -7.15 10.14
CA TRP A 40 5.17 -6.70 9.07
C TRP A 40 4.62 -5.41 8.47
N GLU A 41 5.39 -4.33 8.56
CA GLU A 41 5.09 -3.04 7.95
C GLU A 41 6.25 -2.62 7.04
N VAL A 42 5.95 -2.08 5.86
CA VAL A 42 6.94 -1.47 4.97
C VAL A 42 6.39 -0.25 4.26
N MET A 43 7.25 0.74 4.00
CA MET A 43 6.95 1.86 3.12
C MET A 43 7.23 1.44 1.68
N ALA A 44 6.19 1.26 0.87
CA ALA A 44 6.30 0.78 -0.51
C ALA A 44 6.66 1.89 -1.50
N GLY A 45 6.27 3.13 -1.20
CA GLY A 45 6.52 4.26 -2.08
C GLY A 45 5.93 5.58 -1.59
N ARG A 46 6.09 6.60 -2.43
CA ARG A 46 5.52 7.93 -2.24
C ARG A 46 4.89 8.38 -3.55
N ILE A 47 3.70 8.95 -3.45
CA ILE A 47 2.95 9.46 -4.59
C ILE A 47 2.93 10.98 -4.49
N GLY A 48 3.36 11.67 -5.54
CA GLY A 48 3.38 13.14 -5.55
C GLY A 48 1.97 13.70 -5.45
N ARG A 49 1.75 14.75 -4.66
CA ARG A 49 0.40 15.33 -4.54
C ARG A 49 -0.08 15.97 -5.85
N ALA A 50 0.85 16.48 -6.67
CA ALA A 50 0.56 17.00 -8.00
C ALA A 50 0.22 15.91 -9.02
N ASP A 51 0.61 14.67 -8.74
CA ASP A 51 0.34 13.52 -9.59
C ASP A 51 -1.10 13.02 -9.40
N ILE A 52 -1.73 13.35 -8.26
CA ILE A 52 -3.04 12.88 -7.84
C ILE A 52 -4.10 13.94 -8.04
N SER A 53 -5.04 13.67 -8.94
CA SER A 53 -6.21 14.52 -9.13
C SER A 53 -7.41 14.09 -8.29
N HIS A 54 -7.54 12.78 -8.02
CA HIS A 54 -8.66 12.18 -7.32
C HIS A 54 -8.22 11.13 -6.30
N GLN A 55 -9.03 10.91 -5.26
CA GLN A 55 -8.71 9.95 -4.20
C GLN A 55 -8.71 8.49 -4.71
N ASP A 56 -9.54 8.15 -5.69
CA ASP A 56 -9.53 6.84 -6.33
C ASP A 56 -8.18 6.55 -7.01
N GLU A 57 -7.63 7.51 -7.75
CA GLU A 57 -6.33 7.39 -8.42
C GLU A 57 -5.19 7.17 -7.40
N LEU A 58 -5.32 7.74 -6.20
CA LEU A 58 -4.37 7.51 -5.11
C LEU A 58 -4.42 6.06 -4.65
N TRP A 59 -5.61 5.48 -4.54
CA TRP A 59 -5.77 4.10 -4.11
C TRP A 59 -5.31 3.12 -5.18
N GLU A 60 -5.61 3.37 -6.45
CA GLU A 60 -5.12 2.55 -7.57
C GLU A 60 -3.59 2.55 -7.62
N ARG A 61 -2.95 3.72 -7.54
CA ARG A 61 -1.48 3.81 -7.49
C ARG A 61 -0.90 3.20 -6.22
N ALA A 62 -1.59 3.37 -5.09
CA ALA A 62 -1.17 2.74 -3.84
C ALA A 62 -1.18 1.23 -4.01
N GLU A 63 -2.29 0.65 -4.48
CA GLU A 63 -2.46 -0.79 -4.73
C GLU A 63 -1.39 -1.34 -5.68
N SER A 64 -1.15 -0.69 -6.82
CA SER A 64 -0.12 -1.11 -7.78
C SER A 64 1.29 -1.23 -7.18
N LEU A 65 1.63 -0.47 -6.13
CA LEU A 65 2.92 -0.63 -5.46
C LEU A 65 3.07 -1.99 -4.76
N GLY A 66 1.95 -2.65 -4.50
CA GLY A 66 1.80 -3.94 -3.82
C GLY A 66 1.92 -5.13 -4.76
N GLU A 67 1.85 -4.91 -6.08
CA GLU A 67 2.05 -5.93 -7.11
C GLU A 67 3.38 -6.68 -6.93
N ARG A 68 4.39 -6.01 -6.37
CA ARG A 68 5.68 -6.62 -6.04
C ARG A 68 5.62 -7.78 -5.02
N TRP A 69 4.50 -7.91 -4.30
CA TRP A 69 4.25 -8.97 -3.31
C TRP A 69 3.08 -9.88 -3.70
N VAL A 70 2.57 -9.78 -4.94
CA VAL A 70 1.52 -10.68 -5.47
C VAL A 70 2.05 -12.10 -5.71
N ASN A 71 3.33 -12.24 -6.05
CA ASN A 71 3.98 -13.54 -6.27
C ASN A 71 5.20 -13.70 -5.35
N ASN A 72 4.99 -13.78 -4.03
CA ASN A 72 6.04 -14.29 -3.13
C ASN A 72 6.03 -15.83 -3.22
N ASP A 73 6.54 -16.39 -4.32
CA ASP A 73 6.89 -17.81 -4.46
C ASP A 73 8.25 -18.10 -3.80
#